data_AF-A0A6B9RK05-F1
#
_entry.id   AF-A0A6B9RK05-F1
#
_cell.length_a   1.000
_cell.length_b   1.000
_cell.length_c   1.000
_cell.angle_alpha   90.00
_cell.angle_beta   90.00
_cell.angle_gamma   90.00
#
_symmetry.space_group_name_H-M   'P 1'
#
loop_
_entity.id
_entity.type
_entity.pdbx_description
1 polymer ?
#
loop_
_entity_poly.entity_id
_entity_poly.type
_entity_poly.pdbx_seq_one_letter_code
_entity_poly.pdbx_strand_id
1 'polypeptide(L)'
;RIFEDPSTSYKYSISMTTRQMREGEVDGVDYFFKTRDAFEALIKDDQFIEYAEYVGNYYGTPVQYVKDTMDEGHDVFLEIEVEGAKQVRKKFPDALFIFLAPPSLDHLRERLVGR
;
A
#
# COMPACT_ATOMS: atom_id res chain seq x y z
N ARG A 1 -15.15 14.06 -3.97
CA ARG A 1 -14.44 13.00 -3.21
C ARG A 1 -13.10 13.57 -2.74
N ILE A 2 -12.45 13.05 -1.70
CA ILE A 2 -11.24 13.70 -1.12
C ILE A 2 -10.05 13.84 -2.10
N PHE A 3 -10.00 13.00 -3.14
CA PHE A 3 -8.99 13.06 -4.21
C PHE A 3 -9.37 13.98 -5.38
N GLU A 4 -10.61 14.48 -5.41
CA GLU A 4 -11.11 15.41 -6.44
C GLU A 4 -11.20 16.85 -5.90
N ASP A 5 -10.90 17.04 -4.62
CA ASP A 5 -10.96 18.34 -3.97
C ASP A 5 -9.72 19.16 -4.37
N PRO A 6 -9.85 20.34 -5.01
CA PRO A 6 -8.71 21.13 -5.43
C PRO A 6 -7.90 21.74 -4.27
N SER A 7 -8.41 21.67 -3.04
CA SER A 7 -7.67 22.10 -1.84
C SER A 7 -6.75 21.02 -1.27
N THR A 8 -6.81 19.78 -1.77
CA THR A 8 -5.94 18.68 -1.38
C THR A 8 -5.04 18.26 -2.55
N SER A 9 -3.84 17.77 -2.20
CA SER A 9 -2.84 17.32 -3.18
C SER A 9 -2.51 15.85 -2.95
N TYR A 10 -3.54 15.00 -2.91
CA TYR A 10 -3.40 13.59 -2.52
C TYR A 10 -3.14 12.68 -3.73
N LYS A 11 -2.20 11.75 -3.57
CA LYS A 11 -1.91 10.69 -4.55
C LYS A 11 -1.99 9.33 -3.88
N TYR A 12 -2.73 8.40 -4.49
CA TYR A 12 -2.70 7.01 -4.05
C TYR A 12 -1.33 6.42 -4.31
N SER A 13 -0.81 5.70 -3.32
CA SER A 13 0.38 4.88 -3.51
C SER A 13 0.11 3.72 -4.46
N ILE A 14 1.09 3.42 -5.33
CA ILE A 14 1.07 2.24 -6.20
C ILE A 14 2.04 1.21 -5.61
N SER A 15 1.51 0.10 -5.12
CA SER A 15 2.31 -0.96 -4.53
C SER A 15 2.97 -1.85 -5.60
N MET A 16 4.08 -2.49 -5.24
CA MET A 16 4.61 -3.63 -5.97
C MET A 16 3.89 -4.92 -5.56
N THR A 17 3.74 -5.86 -6.49
CA THR A 17 3.27 -7.21 -6.16
C THR A 17 3.96 -8.29 -6.98
N THR A 18 4.06 -9.49 -6.41
CA THR A 18 4.50 -10.70 -7.14
C THR A 18 3.34 -11.51 -7.72
N ARG A 19 2.10 -11.11 -7.44
CA ARG A 19 0.93 -11.71 -8.05
C ARG A 19 0.99 -11.48 -9.56
N GLN A 20 0.56 -12.46 -10.34
CA GLN A 20 0.36 -12.25 -11.77
C GLN A 20 -0.69 -11.17 -12.04
N MET A 21 -0.41 -10.32 -13.01
CA MET A 21 -1.34 -9.33 -13.53
C MET A 21 -2.62 -10.03 -14.03
N ARG A 22 -3.79 -9.53 -13.60
CA ARG A 22 -5.09 -9.99 -14.07
C ARG A 22 -5.48 -9.26 -15.36
N GLU A 23 -6.44 -9.82 -16.09
CA GLU A 23 -7.02 -9.16 -17.25
C GLU A 23 -7.59 -7.78 -16.87
N GLY A 24 -7.16 -6.75 -17.60
CA GLY A 24 -7.57 -5.37 -17.39
C GLY A 24 -6.68 -4.56 -16.44
N GLU A 25 -5.77 -5.19 -15.70
CA GLU A 25 -4.77 -4.46 -14.89
C GLU A 25 -3.63 -3.93 -15.78
N VAL A 26 -3.04 -2.79 -15.37
CA VAL A 26 -1.96 -2.11 -16.08
C VAL A 26 -0.77 -1.92 -15.15
N ASP A 27 0.42 -2.31 -15.62
CA ASP A 27 1.67 -2.16 -14.88
C ASP A 27 2.00 -0.67 -14.68
N GLY A 28 2.38 -0.32 -13.45
CA GLY A 28 2.64 1.06 -13.05
C GLY A 28 1.40 1.93 -12.87
N VAL A 29 0.21 1.35 -12.95
CA VAL A 29 -1.07 2.01 -12.62
C VAL A 29 -1.74 1.30 -11.45
N ASP A 30 -2.04 0.01 -11.61
CA ASP A 30 -2.68 -0.78 -10.55
C ASP A 30 -1.64 -1.29 -9.55
N TYR A 31 -0.56 -1.87 -10.07
CA TYR A 31 0.61 -2.32 -9.33
C TYR A 31 1.86 -2.22 -10.19
N PHE A 32 3.02 -2.21 -9.55
CA PHE A 32 4.27 -2.58 -10.20
C PHE A 32 4.46 -4.09 -10.08
N PHE A 33 4.24 -4.81 -11.17
CA PHE A 33 4.32 -6.26 -11.18
C PHE A 33 5.78 -6.71 -11.25
N LYS A 34 6.20 -7.54 -10.28
CA LYS A 34 7.58 -8.05 -10.16
C LYS A 34 7.59 -9.57 -10.05
N THR A 35 8.71 -10.18 -10.42
CA THR A 35 8.96 -11.58 -10.05
C THR A 35 9.23 -11.67 -8.55
N ARG A 36 9.05 -12.86 -7.96
CA ARG A 36 9.37 -13.08 -6.54
C ARG A 36 10.83 -12.77 -6.23
N ASP A 37 11.75 -13.27 -7.04
CA ASP A 37 13.19 -13.03 -6.87
C ASP A 37 13.56 -11.54 -6.91
N ALA A 38 12.94 -10.78 -7.81
CA ALA A 38 13.15 -9.34 -7.90
C ALA A 38 12.61 -8.62 -6.66
N PHE A 39 11.44 -9.02 -6.16
CA PHE A 39 10.86 -8.45 -4.94
C PHE A 39 11.74 -8.77 -3.72
N GLU A 40 12.23 -10.01 -3.59
CA GLU A 40 13.10 -10.41 -2.48
C GLU A 40 14.46 -9.73 -2.52
N ALA A 41 14.99 -9.41 -3.70
CA ALA A 41 16.17 -8.56 -3.84
C ALA A 41 15.91 -7.14 -3.28
N LEU A 42 14.77 -6.54 -3.63
CA LEU A 42 14.37 -5.22 -3.13
C LEU A 42 14.14 -5.20 -1.60
N ILE A 43 13.65 -6.30 -1.02
CA ILE A 43 13.56 -6.46 0.45
C ILE A 43 14.96 -6.38 1.07
N LYS A 44 15.95 -7.10 0.51
CA LYS A 44 17.33 -7.10 1.01
C LYS A 44 17.98 -5.73 0.93
N ASP A 45 17.59 -4.93 -0.05
CA ASP A 45 18.09 -3.58 -0.28
C ASP A 45 17.28 -2.48 0.47
N ASP A 46 16.38 -2.87 1.38
CA ASP A 46 15.50 -2.00 2.17
C ASP A 46 14.65 -1.00 1.33
N GLN A 47 14.20 -1.45 0.15
CA GLN A 47 13.51 -0.60 -0.84
C GLN A 47 11.99 -0.48 -0.61
N PHE A 48 11.46 -0.94 0.52
CA PHE A 48 10.03 -0.87 0.86
C PHE A 48 9.78 -0.11 2.15
N ILE A 49 8.76 0.75 2.19
CA ILE A 49 8.33 1.38 3.45
C ILE A 49 7.51 0.41 4.31
N GLU A 50 6.84 -0.53 3.64
CA GLU A 50 6.15 -1.68 4.21
C GLU A 50 6.06 -2.78 3.15
N TYR A 51 6.01 -4.03 3.60
CA TYR A 51 5.63 -5.16 2.75
C TYR A 51 4.99 -6.29 3.57
N ALA A 52 4.23 -7.15 2.91
CA ALA A 52 3.64 -8.35 3.48
C ALA A 52 3.49 -9.45 2.43
N GLU A 53 3.42 -10.70 2.89
CA GLU A 53 3.03 -11.83 2.05
C GLU A 53 1.57 -12.20 2.33
N TYR A 54 0.77 -12.29 1.27
CA TYR A 54 -0.63 -12.72 1.34
C TYR A 54 -0.91 -13.74 0.24
N VAL A 55 -1.39 -14.93 0.66
CA VAL A 55 -1.72 -16.06 -0.24
C VAL A 55 -0.58 -16.36 -1.22
N GLY A 56 0.66 -16.41 -0.69
CA GLY A 56 1.86 -16.74 -1.47
C GLY A 56 2.40 -15.64 -2.38
N ASN A 57 1.83 -14.44 -2.34
CA ASN A 57 2.29 -13.29 -3.12
C ASN A 57 2.75 -12.17 -2.19
N TYR A 58 3.87 -11.53 -2.52
CA TYR A 58 4.29 -10.32 -1.83
C TYR A 58 3.53 -9.11 -2.36
N TYR A 59 3.34 -8.16 -1.46
CA TYR A 59 2.83 -6.82 -1.70
C TYR A 59 3.69 -5.86 -0.88
N GLY A 60 4.03 -4.71 -1.43
CA GLY A 60 4.76 -3.71 -0.66
C GLY A 60 4.87 -2.38 -1.37
N THR A 61 4.96 -1.32 -0.57
CA THR A 61 5.02 0.04 -1.07
C THR A 61 6.47 0.49 -1.29
N PRO A 62 6.88 0.84 -2.53
CA PRO A 62 8.26 1.21 -2.84
C PRO A 62 8.66 2.54 -2.21
N VAL A 63 9.83 2.59 -1.57
CA VAL A 63 10.38 3.82 -0.95
C VAL A 63 10.53 4.93 -1.98
N GLN A 64 11.07 4.61 -3.17
CA GLN A 64 11.35 5.61 -4.19
C GLN A 64 10.07 6.27 -4.71
N TYR A 65 9.03 5.48 -4.96
CA TYR A 65 7.73 6.01 -5.40
C TYR A 65 7.15 7.03 -4.41
N VAL A 66 7.20 6.70 -3.11
CA VAL A 66 6.70 7.61 -2.07
C VAL A 66 7.52 8.89 -2.01
N LYS A 67 8.86 8.78 -2.06
CA LYS A 67 9.75 9.94 -2.04
C LYS A 67 9.53 10.86 -3.24
N ASP A 68 9.52 10.31 -4.45
CA ASP A 68 9.33 11.08 -5.68
C ASP A 68 7.98 11.81 -5.65
N THR A 69 6.92 11.14 -5.22
CA THR A 69 5.57 11.73 -5.10
C THR A 69 5.54 12.86 -4.05
N MET A 70 6.22 12.68 -2.93
CA MET A 70 6.33 13.72 -1.90
C MET A 70 7.16 14.92 -2.38
N ASP A 71 8.25 14.67 -3.11
CA ASP A 71 9.13 15.71 -3.67
C ASP A 71 8.42 16.53 -4.76
N GLU A 72 7.43 15.95 -5.44
CA GLU A 72 6.51 16.64 -6.37
C GLU A 72 5.47 17.53 -5.65
N GLY A 73 5.42 17.51 -4.30
CA GLY A 73 4.49 18.31 -3.50
C GLY A 73 3.13 17.65 -3.28
N HIS A 74 3.05 16.33 -3.38
CA HIS A 74 1.84 15.55 -3.10
C HIS A 74 1.94 14.83 -1.75
N ASP A 75 0.83 14.74 -1.01
CA ASP A 75 0.73 13.82 0.12
C ASP A 75 0.38 12.41 -0.40
N VAL A 76 1.15 11.41 0.04
CA VAL A 76 0.94 10.02 -0.37
C VAL A 76 -0.08 9.35 0.53
N PHE A 77 -1.17 8.87 -0.07
CA PHE A 77 -2.23 8.14 0.60
C PHE A 77 -1.95 6.64 0.54
N LEU A 78 -1.75 6.03 1.71
CA LEU A 78 -1.49 4.60 1.87
C LEU A 78 -2.75 3.88 2.36
N GLU A 79 -3.23 2.91 1.58
CA GLU A 79 -4.26 1.96 1.99
C GLU A 79 -3.58 0.62 2.29
N ILE A 80 -3.34 0.35 3.58
CA ILE A 80 -2.54 -0.79 4.04
C ILE A 80 -3.16 -1.46 5.26
N GLU A 81 -2.83 -2.73 5.45
CA GLU A 81 -3.21 -3.51 6.62
C GLU A 81 -2.47 -3.05 7.90
N VAL A 82 -2.96 -3.48 9.06
CA VAL A 82 -2.40 -3.09 10.37
C VAL A 82 -0.90 -3.41 10.50
N GLU A 83 -0.44 -4.53 9.94
CA GLU A 83 0.97 -4.89 10.00
C GLU A 83 1.84 -3.98 9.11
N GLY A 84 1.34 -3.58 7.94
CA GLY A 84 2.00 -2.57 7.10
C GLY A 84 2.08 -1.23 7.82
N ALA A 85 0.99 -0.79 8.45
CA ALA A 85 0.96 0.46 9.22
C ALA A 85 1.99 0.50 10.36
N LYS A 86 2.24 -0.64 11.03
CA LYS A 86 3.32 -0.73 12.04
C LYS A 86 4.71 -0.56 11.43
N GLN A 87 4.95 -1.09 10.24
CA GLN A 87 6.23 -0.92 9.53
C GLN A 87 6.44 0.54 9.13
N VAL A 88 5.41 1.16 8.52
CA VAL A 88 5.44 2.59 8.16
C VAL A 88 5.70 3.45 9.39
N ARG A 89 5.04 3.20 10.52
CA ARG A 89 5.25 3.98 11.75
C ARG A 89 6.70 3.96 12.27
N LYS A 90 7.46 2.89 12.00
CA LYS A 90 8.88 2.83 12.37
C LYS A 90 9.75 3.70 11.46
N LYS A 91 9.40 3.80 10.17
CA LYS A 91 10.16 4.55 9.15
C LYS A 91 9.74 6.02 9.03
N PHE A 92 8.46 6.30 9.24
CA PHE A 92 7.81 7.61 9.14
C PHE A 92 6.96 7.86 10.40
N PRO A 93 7.60 8.19 11.54
CA PRO A 93 6.89 8.41 12.80
C PRO A 93 5.93 9.60 12.74
N ASP A 94 6.19 10.58 11.87
CA ASP A 94 5.40 11.79 11.71
C ASP A 94 4.21 11.62 10.74
N ALA A 95 4.04 10.44 10.14
CA ALA A 95 2.91 10.17 9.25
C ALA A 95 1.57 10.20 9.99
N LEU A 96 0.51 10.63 9.30
CA LEU A 96 -0.86 10.60 9.82
C LEU A 96 -1.44 9.19 9.68
N PHE A 97 -1.86 8.59 10.80
CA PHE A 97 -2.46 7.25 10.83
C PHE A 97 -3.96 7.33 11.14
N ILE A 98 -4.77 6.80 10.22
CA ILE A 98 -6.22 6.70 10.39
C ILE A 98 -6.59 5.22 10.44
N PHE A 99 -7.07 4.74 11.58
CA PHE A 99 -7.53 3.36 11.74
C PHE A 99 -9.04 3.27 11.53
N LEU A 100 -9.48 2.49 10.55
CA LEU A 100 -10.89 2.26 10.26
C LEU A 100 -11.37 1.01 11.01
N ALA A 101 -11.93 1.21 12.20
CA ALA A 101 -12.51 0.13 12.99
C ALA A 101 -13.94 -0.21 12.53
N PRO A 102 -14.34 -1.49 12.49
CA PRO A 102 -15.73 -1.85 12.34
C PRO A 102 -16.53 -1.40 13.58
N PRO A 103 -17.85 -1.15 13.45
CA PRO A 103 -18.68 -0.72 14.57
C PRO A 103 -18.80 -1.80 15.67
N SER A 104 -18.59 -3.07 15.32
CA SER A 104 -18.51 -4.20 16.26
C SER A 104 -17.80 -5.40 15.62
N LEU A 105 -17.38 -6.37 16.43
CA LEU A 105 -16.81 -7.63 15.95
C LEU A 105 -17.84 -8.47 15.19
N ASP A 106 -19.12 -8.44 15.60
CA ASP A 106 -20.19 -9.15 14.91
C ASP A 106 -20.38 -8.62 13.48
N HIS A 107 -20.37 -7.29 13.29
CA HIS A 107 -20.42 -6.68 11.96
C HIS A 107 -19.22 -7.06 11.09
N LEU A 108 -18.02 -7.15 11.67
CA LEU A 108 -16.85 -7.61 10.94
C LEU A 108 -17.03 -9.06 10.47
N ARG A 109 -17.53 -9.93 11.35
CA ARG A 109 -17.78 -11.34 11.04
C ARG A 109 -18.78 -11.51 9.91
N GLU A 110 -19.90 -10.80 9.95
CA GLU A 110 -20.93 -10.83 8.90
C GLU A 110 -20.35 -10.47 7.53
N ARG A 111 -19.52 -9.41 7.46
CA ARG A 111 -18.86 -8.98 6.21
C ARG A 111 -17.85 -9.98 5.67
N LEU A 112 -17.18 -10.74 6.55
CA LEU A 112 -16.18 -11.74 6.14
C LEU A 112 -16.83 -13.04 5.65
N VAL A 113 -17.95 -13.45 6.24
CA VAL A 113 -18.66 -14.68 5.87
C VAL A 113 -19.51 -14.51 4.61
N GLY A 114 -20.03 -13.31 4.35
CA GLY A 114 -20.88 -13.04 3.18
C GLY A 114 -20.13 -12.77 1.87
N ARG A 115 -18.83 -13.07 1.78
CA ARG A 115 -17.98 -12.85 0.60
C ARG A 115 -17.84 -14.10 -0.26
#